data_AF-A0A3E0K3K9-F1
#
_entry.id   AF-A0A3E0K3K9-F1
#
_cell.length_a   1.000
_cell.length_b   1.000
_cell.length_c   1.000
_cell.angle_alpha   90.00
_cell.angle_beta   90.00
_cell.angle_gamma   90.00
#
_symmetry.space_group_name_H-M   'P 1'
#
loop_
_entity.id
_entity.type
_entity.pdbx_description
1 polymer ?
#
loop_
_entity_poly.entity_id
_entity_poly.type
_entity_poly.pdbx_seq_one_letter_code
_entity_poly.pdbx_strand_id
1 'polypeptide(L)' 'MKYLWTFFWTFLLAQMMTFVVGSIKSTPYSFETGLKLAVGMTVLLLIIPRLLPEEKAER' A
#
# COMPACT_ATOMS: atom_id res chain seq x y z
N MET A 1 16.37 -3.16 -5.23
CA MET A 1 16.25 -2.28 -4.04
C MET A 1 14.90 -1.55 -3.95
N LYS A 2 14.46 -0.82 -4.98
CA LYS A 2 13.25 0.02 -4.95
C LYS A 2 11.95 -0.77 -4.65
N TYR A 3 11.71 -1.92 -5.28
CA TYR A 3 10.48 -2.69 -5.11
C TYR A 3 10.27 -3.31 -3.72
N LEU A 4 11.34 -3.89 -3.14
CA LEU A 4 11.28 -4.42 -1.76
C LEU A 4 11.01 -3.31 -0.75
N TRP A 5 11.62 -2.15 -0.96
CA TRP A 5 11.42 -0.97 -0.13
C TRP A 5 9.99 -0.42 -0.27
N THR A 6 9.45 -0.33 -1.49
CA THR A 6 8.06 0.06 -1.73
C THR A 6 7.09 -0.89 -1.03
N PHE A 7 7.27 -2.21 -1.17
CA PHE A 7 6.44 -3.18 -0.45
C PHE A 7 6.49 -2.99 1.06
N PHE A 8 7.68 -2.83 1.63
CA PHE A 8 7.86 -2.62 3.07
C PHE A 8 7.12 -1.37 3.58
N TRP A 9 7.27 -0.24 2.90
CA TRP A 9 6.58 1.00 3.29
C TRP A 9 5.08 0.92 3.08
N THR A 10 4.62 0.37 1.96
CA THR A 10 3.19 0.18 1.69
C THR A 10 2.57 -0.75 2.73
N PHE A 11 3.26 -1.81 3.14
CA PHE A 11 2.83 -2.70 4.20
C PHE A 11 2.71 -1.99 5.54
N LEU A 12 3.74 -1.24 5.95
CA LEU A 12 3.73 -0.49 7.21
C LEU A 12 2.58 0.54 7.24
N LEU A 13 2.42 1.31 6.16
CA LEU A 13 1.35 2.31 6.03
C LEU A 13 -0.04 1.67 6.02
N ALA A 14 -0.21 0.53 5.34
CA ALA A 14 -1.46 -0.22 5.33
C ALA A 14 -1.86 -0.69 6.74
N GLN A 15 -0.90 -1.20 7.53
CA GLN A 15 -1.14 -1.60 8.91
C GLN A 15 -1.58 -0.42 9.77
N MET A 16 -0.88 0.71 9.68
CA MET A 16 -1.25 1.95 10.37
C MET A 16 -2.64 2.46 9.95
N MET A 17 -2.96 2.39 8.66
CA MET A 17 -4.28 2.76 8.16
C MET A 17 -5.38 1.88 8.78
N THR A 18 -5.17 0.56 8.85
CA THR A 18 -6.15 -0.32 9.49
C THR A 18 -6.31 -0.09 10.97
N PHE A 19 -5.22 0.27 11.66
CA PHE A 19 -5.27 0.68 13.06
C PHE A 19 -6.07 1.97 13.25
N VAL A 20 -5.81 3.00 12.45
CA VAL A 20 -6.54 4.29 12.49
C VAL A 20 -8.02 4.09 12.17
N VAL A 21 -8.33 3.34 11.11
CA VAL A 21 -9.73 3.05 10.72
C VAL A 21 -10.44 2.22 11.78
N GLY A 22 -9.76 1.26 12.41
CA GLY A 22 -10.28 0.51 13.55
C GLY A 22 -10.59 1.43 14.74
N SER A 23 -9.67 2.34 15.06
CA SER A 23 -9.84 3.34 16.12
C SER A 23 -11.06 4.25 15.87
N ILE A 24 -11.22 4.75 14.64
CA ILE A 24 -12.38 5.59 14.26
C ILE A 24 -13.69 4.81 14.31
N LYS A 25 -13.69 3.54 13.91
CA LYS A 25 -14.88 2.69 13.87
C LYS A 25 -15.12 1.89 15.15
N SER A 26 -14.36 2.14 16.21
CA SER A 26 -14.34 1.35 17.46
C SER A 26 -14.30 -0.17 17.20
N THR A 27 -13.62 -0.58 16.12
CA THR A 27 -13.50 -1.97 15.70
C THR A 27 -12.11 -2.47 16.10
N PRO A 28 -11.97 -3.69 16.64
CA PRO A 28 -10.67 -4.24 16.98
C PRO A 28 -9.74 -4.29 15.76
N TYR A 29 -8.47 -4.01 16.02
CA TYR A 29 -7.43 -4.11 14.99
C TYR A 29 -7.32 -5.56 14.50
N SER A 30 -7.35 -5.73 13.17
CA SER A 30 -7.20 -7.02 12.51
C SER A 30 -6.00 -7.00 11.57
N PHE A 31 -4.98 -7.78 11.92
CA PHE A 31 -3.77 -7.92 11.12
C PHE A 31 -4.05 -8.52 9.74
N GLU A 32 -4.98 -9.46 9.63
CA GLU A 32 -5.39 -10.04 8.33
C GLU A 32 -5.93 -8.97 7.39
N THR A 33 -6.77 -8.06 7.89
CA THR A 33 -7.32 -6.96 7.10
C THR A 33 -6.21 -6.05 6.60
N GLY A 34 -5.25 -5.70 7.48
CA GLY A 34 -4.07 -4.94 7.11
C GLY A 34 -3.20 -5.65 6.07
N LEU A 35 -3.04 -6.97 6.18
CA LEU A 35 -2.27 -7.77 5.23
C LEU A 35 -2.94 -7.82 3.86
N LYS A 36 -4.25 -8.08 3.80
CA LYS A 36 -5.04 -8.09 2.55
C LYS A 36 -4.96 -6.72 1.86
N LEU A 37 -5.08 -5.64 2.63
CA LEU A 37 -4.97 -4.26 2.12
C LEU A 37 -3.56 -3.96 1.59
N ALA A 38 -2.52 -4.33 2.34
CA ALA A 38 -1.13 -4.14 1.94
C ALA A 38 -0.79 -4.86 0.63
N VAL A 39 -1.21 -6.12 0.49
CA VAL A 39 -1.00 -6.92 -0.73
C VAL A 39 -1.72 -6.27 -1.90
N GLY A 40 -3.00 -5.92 -1.76
CA GLY A 40 -3.77 -5.24 -2.81
C GLY A 40 -3.15 -3.91 -3.25
N MET A 41 -2.75 -3.07 -2.29
CA MET A 41 -2.13 -1.78 -2.55
C MET A 41 -0.76 -1.93 -3.23
N THR A 42 0.04 -2.91 -2.83
CA THR A 42 1.33 -3.20 -3.48
C THR A 42 1.13 -3.60 -4.94
N VAL A 43 0.17 -4.49 -5.22
CA VAL A 43 -0.13 -4.91 -6.59
C VAL A 43 -0.54 -3.71 -7.45
N LEU A 44 -1.38 -2.81 -6.92
CA LEU A 44 -1.75 -1.57 -7.60
C LEU A 44 -0.53 -0.68 -7.89
N LEU A 45 0.36 -0.50 -6.91
CA LEU A 45 1.59 0.31 -7.09
C LEU A 45 2.56 -0.28 -8.11
N LEU A 46 2.52 -1.58 -8.38
CA LEU A 46 3.34 -2.22 -9.42
C LEU A 46 2.71 -2.11 -10.82
N ILE A 47 1.38 -2.10 -10.90
CA ILE A 47 0.64 -2.09 -12.17
C ILE A 47 0.40 -0.66 -12.67
N ILE A 48 0.02 0.27 -11.79
CA ILE A 48 -0.33 1.66 -12.14
C ILE A 48 0.80 2.34 -12.96
N PRO A 49 2.09 2.27 -12.58
CA PRO A 49 3.16 2.90 -13.36
C PRO A 49 3.37 2.29 -14.74
N ARG A 50 2.93 1.04 -14.97
CA ARG A 50 3.00 0.40 -16.29
C ARG A 50 1.81 0.77 -17.19
N LEU A 51 0.68 1.12 -16.59
CA LEU A 51 -0.51 1.57 -17.31
C LEU A 51 -0.43 3.06 -17.67
N LEU A 52 0.25 3.85 -16.84
CA LEU A 52 0.60 5.22 -17.16
C LEU A 52 1.64 5.19 -18.29
N PRO A 53 1.35 5.76 -19.47
CA PRO A 53 2.36 5.93 -20.49
C PRO A 53 3.48 6.76 -19.88
N GLU A 54 4.73 6.31 -20.01
CA GLU A 54 5.88 7.11 -19.60
C GLU A 54 5.91 8.38 -20.47
N GLU A 55 5.40 9.49 -19.94
CA GLU A 55 5.90 10.79 -20.35
C GLU A 55 7.40 10.74 -20.06
N LYS A 56 8.18 10.72 -21.14
CA LYS A 56 9.62 10.85 -21.07
C LYS A 56 9.89 12.06 -20.20
N ALA A 57 10.36 11.83 -18.98
CA ALA A 57 10.91 12.88 -18.14
C ALA A 57 12.13 13.41 -18.90
N GLU A 58 11.91 14.46 -19.68
CA GLU A 58 12.96 15.21 -20.31
C GLU A 58 13.63 16.02 -19.19
N ARG A 59 14.88 15.65 -18.91
CA ARG A 59 15.93 16.30 -18.11
C ARG A 59 16.15 15.79 -16.68
#